data_AF-A0A2S7XXK3-F1
#
_entry.id   AF-A0A2S7XXK3-F1
#
_cell.length_a   1.000
_cell.length_b   1.000
_cell.length_c   1.000
_cell.angle_alpha   90.00
_cell.angle_beta   90.00
_cell.angle_gamma   90.00
#
_symmetry.space_group_name_H-M   'P 1'
#
loop_
_entity.id
_entity.type
_entity.pdbx_description
1 polymer ?
#
loop_
_entity_poly.entity_id
_entity_poly.type
_entity_poly.pdbx_seq_one_letter_code
_entity_poly.pdbx_strand_id
1 'polypeptide(L)'
;MLQQLPTDSEVSLLSHSLLAPSPEKRDHHPQHPIAKPPNPPARLRPFPRASTPSRRIPITNRFLAPPSPLRATANPLIMSAAPFFWSTPLKYCRWAAREKPALFWSVVIGAAGPLAMPIGPPIRRWLGDVDPAPIPVTYPVPTGPRKQLTGYDDE
;
A
#
# COMPACT_ATOMS: atom_id res chain seq x y z
N MET A 1 -34.79 -35.66 59.52
CA MET A 1 -33.60 -35.02 60.11
C MET A 1 -33.02 -34.11 59.04
N LEU A 2 -33.16 -32.80 59.23
CA LEU A 2 -32.67 -31.72 58.36
C LEU A 2 -31.15 -31.57 58.48
N GLN A 3 -30.44 -31.42 57.37
CA GLN A 3 -29.10 -30.78 57.26
C GLN A 3 -28.62 -30.92 55.79
N GLN A 4 -28.07 -29.94 55.09
CA GLN A 4 -27.98 -28.49 55.17
C GLN A 4 -27.37 -28.08 53.82
N LEU A 5 -27.93 -27.07 53.13
CA LEU A 5 -27.32 -26.49 51.93
C LEU A 5 -25.97 -25.84 52.29
N PRO A 6 -24.94 -25.92 51.43
CA PRO A 6 -23.71 -25.17 51.64
C PRO A 6 -23.99 -23.66 51.57
N THR A 7 -23.49 -22.99 52.60
CA THR A 7 -23.67 -21.58 52.97
C THR A 7 -22.98 -20.60 52.02
N ASP A 8 -23.61 -19.44 51.85
CA ASP A 8 -23.25 -18.31 50.95
C ASP A 8 -21.86 -17.65 51.18
N SER A 9 -21.00 -18.22 52.02
CA SER A 9 -19.65 -17.70 52.29
C SER A 9 -18.57 -18.18 51.30
N GLU A 10 -18.83 -19.27 50.55
CA GLU A 10 -17.90 -19.76 49.51
C GLU A 10 -18.03 -18.98 48.18
N VAL A 11 -19.18 -18.33 47.94
CA VAL A 11 -19.45 -17.62 46.67
C VAL A 11 -18.87 -16.18 46.68
N SER A 12 -18.64 -15.60 47.85
CA SER A 12 -18.03 -14.26 47.99
C SER A 12 -16.51 -14.23 47.76
N LEU A 13 -15.80 -15.36 47.87
CA LEU A 13 -14.35 -15.41 47.62
C LEU A 13 -13.98 -15.57 46.14
N LEU A 14 -14.93 -15.96 45.29
CA LEU A 14 -14.69 -16.21 43.86
C LEU A 14 -15.21 -15.11 42.93
N SER A 15 -15.87 -14.07 43.46
CA SER A 15 -16.55 -13.03 42.67
C SER A 15 -15.99 -11.60 42.78
N HIS A 16 -14.95 -11.36 43.61
CA HIS A 16 -14.38 -10.02 43.86
C HIS A 16 -12.86 -9.89 43.59
N SER A 17 -12.36 -10.37 42.45
CA SER A 17 -11.04 -9.93 41.95
C SER A 17 -11.03 -9.77 40.43
N LEU A 18 -11.91 -8.89 39.98
CA LEU A 18 -11.68 -8.07 38.81
C LEU A 18 -10.56 -7.06 39.11
N LEU A 19 -9.67 -6.89 38.13
CA LEU A 19 -9.00 -5.64 37.81
C LEU A 19 -7.75 -5.24 38.61
N ALA A 20 -6.57 -5.62 38.10
CA ALA A 20 -5.32 -4.88 38.30
C ALA A 20 -4.57 -4.75 36.95
N PRO A 21 -4.03 -3.55 36.63
CA PRO A 21 -3.37 -3.29 35.35
C PRO A 21 -2.01 -3.99 35.27
N SER A 22 -1.77 -4.63 34.12
CA SER A 22 -0.51 -5.25 33.76
C SER A 22 0.65 -4.26 33.94
N PRO A 23 1.69 -4.58 34.74
CA PRO A 23 2.85 -3.72 34.86
C PRO A 23 3.70 -3.81 33.59
N GLU A 24 3.80 -2.65 32.94
CA GLU A 24 4.84 -2.18 32.05
C GLU A 24 6.19 -2.86 32.33
N LYS A 25 6.47 -3.93 31.58
CA LYS A 25 7.78 -4.58 31.56
C LYS A 25 8.72 -3.67 30.77
N ARG A 26 9.35 -2.73 31.48
CA ARG A 26 10.53 -1.99 31.01
C ARG A 26 11.67 -2.98 30.85
N ASP A 27 11.73 -3.62 29.69
CA ASP A 27 12.92 -4.34 29.28
C ASP A 27 14.03 -3.30 29.06
N HIS A 28 14.97 -3.28 30.00
CA HIS A 28 16.18 -2.49 29.93
C HIS A 28 16.95 -2.87 28.66
N HIS A 29 16.99 -1.93 27.73
CA HIS A 29 17.83 -1.95 26.55
C HIS A 29 19.30 -2.08 27.00
N PRO A 30 20.05 -3.13 26.61
CA PRO A 30 21.50 -3.12 26.80
C PRO A 30 22.05 -1.98 25.95
N GLN A 31 22.66 -0.99 26.61
CA GLN A 31 23.37 0.08 25.94
C GLN A 31 24.54 -0.53 25.15
N HIS A 32 24.36 -0.67 23.84
CA HIS A 32 25.49 -0.88 22.95
C HIS A 32 26.43 0.34 23.07
N PRO A 33 27.76 0.12 23.22
CA PRO A 33 28.71 1.23 23.24
C PRO A 33 28.61 1.99 21.90
N ILE A 34 28.37 3.29 22.02
CA ILE A 34 28.34 4.25 20.92
C ILE A 34 29.69 4.18 20.19
N ALA A 35 29.70 3.51 19.03
CA ALA A 35 30.83 3.57 18.12
C ALA A 35 30.92 5.01 17.60
N LYS A 36 31.98 5.71 18.02
CA LYS A 36 32.38 7.03 17.52
C LYS A 36 32.47 6.99 15.99
N PRO A 37 31.86 7.93 15.25
CA PRO A 37 32.00 7.95 13.80
C PRO A 37 33.48 8.18 13.43
N PRO A 38 34.05 7.42 12.46
CA PRO A 38 35.37 7.71 11.95
C PRO A 38 35.38 9.07 11.24
N ASN A 39 36.43 9.86 11.51
CA ASN A 39 36.62 11.20 10.93
C ASN A 39 36.51 11.21 9.40
N PRO A 40 35.94 12.27 8.79
CA PRO A 40 35.90 12.41 7.33
C PRO A 40 37.31 12.67 6.78
N PRO A 41 37.80 11.88 5.79
CA PRO A 41 39.04 12.20 5.12
C PRO A 41 38.88 13.41 4.18
N ALA A 42 39.66 14.45 4.46
CA ALA A 42 40.29 15.38 3.53
C ALA A 42 39.45 15.98 2.37
N ARG A 43 38.92 17.17 2.67
CA ARG A 43 39.01 18.40 1.87
C ARG A 43 39.91 18.34 0.60
N LEU A 44 39.28 18.70 -0.53
CA LEU A 44 39.79 19.35 -1.76
C LEU A 44 40.81 18.62 -2.65
N ARG A 45 40.40 18.40 -3.91
CA ARG A 45 41.16 18.88 -5.07
C ARG A 45 40.20 19.37 -6.18
N PRO A 46 40.13 20.68 -6.47
CA PRO A 46 39.60 21.15 -7.74
C PRO A 46 40.72 21.00 -8.78
N PHE A 47 40.50 20.14 -9.76
CA PHE A 47 41.41 19.99 -10.90
C PHE A 47 40.70 20.34 -12.22
N PRO A 48 41.48 20.77 -13.23
CA PRO A 48 41.36 22.12 -13.77
C PRO A 48 40.47 22.21 -15.00
N ARG A 49 39.92 23.42 -15.15
CA ARG A 49 39.34 24.01 -16.36
C ARG A 49 40.17 23.65 -17.60
N ALA A 50 39.67 22.71 -18.40
CA ALA A 50 40.17 22.51 -19.75
C ALA A 50 39.71 23.68 -20.63
N SER A 51 40.71 24.37 -21.16
CA SER A 51 40.65 25.52 -22.04
C SER A 51 39.85 25.27 -23.32
N THR A 52 38.97 26.22 -23.60
CA THR A 52 38.40 26.53 -24.91
C THR A 52 39.45 26.56 -26.03
N PRO A 53 39.29 25.80 -27.12
CA PRO A 53 39.86 26.17 -28.39
C PRO A 53 38.89 27.12 -29.09
N SER A 54 39.28 28.39 -29.10
CA SER A 54 38.77 29.48 -29.93
C SER A 54 38.57 29.02 -31.37
N ARG A 55 37.33 28.67 -31.74
CA ARG A 55 36.96 28.41 -33.13
C ARG A 55 36.49 29.73 -33.74
N ARG A 56 37.41 30.33 -34.48
CA ARG A 56 37.25 31.56 -35.26
C ARG A 56 35.94 31.54 -36.06
N ILE A 57 35.18 32.60 -35.89
CA ILE A 57 34.00 32.93 -36.67
C ILE A 57 34.49 33.54 -38.00
N PRO A 58 34.19 32.99 -39.18
CA PRO A 58 34.38 33.74 -40.42
C PRO A 58 33.34 34.86 -40.47
N ILE A 59 33.86 36.08 -40.53
CA ILE A 59 33.12 37.32 -40.73
C ILE A 59 32.58 37.27 -42.17
N THR A 60 31.37 36.76 -42.35
CA THR A 60 30.58 37.04 -43.56
C THR A 60 29.53 38.07 -43.21
N ASN A 61 29.59 39.17 -43.95
CA ASN A 61 28.80 40.37 -43.70
C ASN A 61 27.31 40.08 -43.85
N ARG A 62 26.62 40.41 -42.77
CA ARG A 62 25.21 40.73 -42.60
C ARG A 62 24.61 41.41 -43.86
N PHE A 63 24.02 40.62 -44.74
CA PHE A 63 23.08 41.10 -45.75
C PHE A 63 21.67 41.06 -45.16
N LEU A 64 21.03 42.24 -45.19
CA LEU A 64 19.67 42.61 -44.80
C LEU A 64 18.65 41.45 -44.79
N ALA A 65 18.21 41.03 -43.62
CA ALA A 65 16.93 40.36 -43.43
C ALA A 65 16.10 41.21 -42.44
N PRO A 66 14.85 41.58 -42.75
CA PRO A 66 13.99 42.29 -41.81
C PRO A 66 13.78 41.42 -40.56
N PRO A 67 13.84 41.97 -39.34
CA PRO A 67 13.47 41.22 -38.15
C PRO A 67 11.97 40.91 -38.26
N SER A 68 11.60 39.68 -38.61
CA SER A 68 10.22 39.23 -38.52
C SER A 68 9.76 39.38 -37.06
N PRO A 69 8.77 40.24 -36.75
CA PRO A 69 8.30 40.42 -35.38
C PRO A 69 7.20 39.41 -35.06
N LEU A 70 7.43 38.11 -35.29
CA LEU A 70 6.47 37.05 -34.91
C LEU A 70 7.16 35.75 -34.48
N ARG A 71 8.40 35.84 -33.97
CA ARG A 71 8.98 34.76 -33.18
C ARG A 71 9.17 35.27 -31.76
N ALA A 72 8.03 35.51 -31.11
CA ALA A 72 7.96 35.60 -29.68
C ALA A 72 8.71 34.41 -29.10
N THR A 73 9.89 34.68 -28.54
CA THR A 73 10.39 34.14 -27.28
C THR A 73 9.53 33.00 -26.72
N ALA A 74 9.64 31.81 -27.30
CA ALA A 74 9.29 30.58 -26.61
C ALA A 74 10.44 30.34 -25.64
N ASN A 75 10.34 30.97 -24.47
CA ASN A 75 11.25 30.77 -23.36
C ASN A 75 11.50 29.27 -23.18
N PRO A 76 12.75 28.78 -23.20
CA PRO A 76 13.08 27.40 -22.88
C PRO A 76 13.05 27.20 -21.35
N LEU A 77 12.00 27.68 -20.68
CA LEU A 77 11.57 27.07 -19.44
C LEU A 77 10.82 25.80 -19.87
N ILE A 78 11.60 24.80 -20.30
CA ILE A 78 11.14 23.44 -20.55
C ILE A 78 10.80 22.82 -19.20
N MET A 79 9.82 23.40 -18.50
CA MET A 79 8.94 22.60 -17.67
C MET A 79 8.21 21.73 -18.68
N SER A 80 8.51 20.44 -18.70
CA SER A 80 7.85 19.48 -19.57
C SER A 80 6.34 19.60 -19.34
N ALA A 81 5.66 20.38 -20.18
CA ALA A 81 4.25 20.65 -20.01
C ALA A 81 3.51 19.32 -19.98
N ALA A 82 2.68 19.12 -18.96
CA ALA A 82 1.88 17.91 -18.82
C ALA A 82 1.09 17.69 -20.12
N PRO A 83 1.26 16.56 -20.82
CA PRO A 83 0.45 16.28 -22.00
C PRO A 83 -1.02 16.19 -21.60
N PHE A 84 -1.94 16.66 -22.45
CA PHE A 84 -3.37 16.54 -22.16
C PHE A 84 -3.80 15.07 -22.20
N PHE A 85 -4.60 14.65 -21.21
CA PHE A 85 -5.11 13.29 -21.07
C PHE A 85 -5.97 12.88 -22.28
N TRP A 86 -6.90 13.74 -22.69
CA TRP A 86 -7.86 13.45 -23.76
C TRP A 86 -7.29 13.51 -25.18
N SER A 87 -6.13 14.12 -25.37
CA SER A 87 -5.48 14.18 -26.68
C SER A 87 -4.46 13.06 -26.88
N THR A 88 -3.78 12.62 -25.81
CA THR A 88 -2.71 11.62 -25.88
C THR A 88 -2.63 10.77 -24.61
N PRO A 89 -3.59 9.86 -24.37
CA PRO A 89 -3.69 9.15 -23.09
C PRO A 89 -2.46 8.29 -22.76
N LEU A 90 -1.92 7.56 -23.74
CA LEU A 90 -0.71 6.74 -23.55
C LEU A 90 0.53 7.59 -23.23
N LYS A 91 0.63 8.77 -23.85
CA LYS A 91 1.73 9.72 -23.59
C LYS A 91 1.59 10.34 -22.20
N TYR A 92 0.36 10.60 -21.75
CA TYR A 92 0.06 11.06 -20.39
C TYR A 92 0.41 10.02 -19.34
N CYS A 93 0.00 8.76 -19.49
CA CYS A 93 0.35 7.69 -18.53
C CYS A 93 1.87 7.54 -18.40
N ARG A 94 2.60 7.56 -19.52
CA ARG A 94 4.07 7.47 -19.53
C ARG A 94 4.76 8.67 -18.85
N TRP A 95 4.21 9.87 -18.96
CA TRP A 95 4.71 11.05 -18.27
C TRP A 95 4.34 11.02 -16.78
N ALA A 96 3.09 10.69 -16.45
CA ALA A 96 2.58 10.61 -15.08
C ALA A 96 3.34 9.56 -14.24
N ALA A 97 3.68 8.42 -14.82
CA ALA A 97 4.46 7.38 -14.14
C ALA A 97 5.87 7.84 -13.71
N ARG A 98 6.48 8.84 -14.39
CA ARG A 98 7.83 9.33 -14.07
C ARG A 98 7.84 10.62 -13.26
N GLU A 99 6.96 11.57 -13.58
CA GLU A 99 6.93 12.89 -12.94
C GLU A 99 6.15 12.88 -11.62
N LYS A 100 5.09 12.06 -11.53
CA LYS A 100 4.18 11.99 -10.37
C LYS A 100 3.87 10.54 -9.97
N PRO A 101 4.89 9.73 -9.60
CA PRO A 101 4.74 8.29 -9.39
C PRO A 101 3.70 7.96 -8.30
N ALA A 102 3.65 8.74 -7.21
CA ALA A 102 2.72 8.48 -6.11
C ALA A 102 1.25 8.55 -6.55
N LEU A 103 0.88 9.55 -7.36
CA LEU A 103 -0.50 9.72 -7.85
C LEU A 103 -0.84 8.70 -8.94
N PHE A 104 0.11 8.36 -9.80
CA PHE A 104 -0.13 7.39 -10.87
C PHE A 104 -0.33 5.98 -10.28
N TRP A 105 0.58 5.53 -9.42
CA TRP A 105 0.52 4.18 -8.88
C TRP A 105 -0.58 3.99 -7.83
N SER A 106 -0.97 5.02 -7.07
CA SER A 106 -2.09 4.92 -6.15
C SER A 106 -3.41 4.62 -6.88
N VAL A 107 -3.66 5.27 -8.02
CA VAL A 107 -4.84 5.03 -8.84
C VAL A 107 -4.78 3.65 -9.51
N VAL A 108 -3.62 3.25 -10.03
CA VAL A 108 -3.46 1.93 -10.68
C VAL A 108 -3.68 0.79 -9.69
N ILE A 109 -3.04 0.84 -8.51
CA ILE A 109 -3.18 -0.19 -7.49
C ILE A 109 -4.59 -0.14 -6.86
N GLY A 110 -5.11 1.06 -6.63
CA GLY A 110 -6.48 1.26 -6.14
C GLY A 110 -7.54 0.71 -7.09
N ALA A 111 -7.33 0.82 -8.41
CA ALA A 111 -8.22 0.24 -9.42
C ALA A 111 -8.00 -1.26 -9.62
N ALA A 112 -6.80 -1.78 -9.39
CA ALA A 112 -6.48 -3.19 -9.54
C ALA A 112 -7.32 -4.10 -8.62
N GLY A 113 -7.61 -3.67 -7.38
CA GLY A 113 -8.43 -4.44 -6.44
C GLY A 113 -9.87 -4.68 -6.93
N PRO A 114 -10.63 -3.61 -7.24
CA PRO A 114 -11.98 -3.75 -7.81
C PRO A 114 -12.00 -4.50 -9.15
N LEU A 115 -10.96 -4.35 -9.99
CA LEU A 115 -10.83 -5.12 -11.23
C LEU A 115 -10.58 -6.60 -10.97
N ALA A 116 -9.84 -6.95 -9.91
CA ALA A 116 -9.57 -8.34 -9.56
C ALA A 116 -10.82 -9.07 -9.06
N MET A 117 -11.87 -8.38 -8.60
CA MET A 117 -13.12 -9.01 -8.12
C MET A 117 -13.86 -9.80 -9.21
N PRO A 118 -14.16 -9.25 -10.40
CA PRO A 118 -14.76 -10.01 -11.48
C PRO A 118 -13.76 -10.90 -12.22
N ILE A 119 -12.46 -10.58 -12.20
CA ILE A 119 -11.43 -11.30 -12.97
C ILE A 119 -10.88 -12.52 -12.20
N GLY A 120 -10.78 -12.43 -10.88
CA GLY A 120 -10.19 -13.45 -10.01
C GLY A 120 -10.96 -14.78 -10.00
N PRO A 121 -12.28 -14.79 -9.68
CA PRO A 121 -13.08 -16.01 -9.63
C PRO A 121 -13.08 -16.83 -10.93
N PRO A 122 -13.24 -16.26 -12.14
CA PRO A 122 -13.20 -17.07 -13.36
C PRO A 122 -11.80 -17.65 -13.59
N ILE A 123 -10.72 -16.90 -13.36
CA ILE A 123 -9.36 -17.43 -13.51
C ILE A 123 -9.11 -18.60 -12.54
N ARG A 124 -9.58 -18.48 -11.29
CA ARG A 124 -9.45 -19.55 -10.28
C ARG A 124 -10.21 -20.82 -10.69
N ARG A 125 -11.46 -20.68 -11.14
CA ARG A 125 -12.28 -21.82 -11.61
C ARG A 125 -11.69 -22.50 -12.84
N TRP A 126 -11.06 -21.74 -13.75
CA TRP A 126 -10.34 -22.30 -14.91
C TRP A 126 -9.08 -23.09 -14.52
N LEU A 127 -8.43 -22.70 -13.42
CA LEU A 127 -7.26 -23.39 -12.87
C LEU A 127 -7.63 -24.65 -12.05
N GLY A 128 -8.92 -25.00 -11.99
CA GLY A 128 -9.42 -26.18 -11.28
C GLY A 128 -9.74 -25.97 -9.81
N ASP A 129 -9.74 -24.72 -9.32
CA ASP A 129 -10.16 -24.40 -7.96
C ASP A 129 -11.68 -24.47 -7.88
N VAL A 130 -12.20 -25.44 -7.12
CA VAL A 130 -13.64 -25.66 -6.92
C VAL A 130 -14.09 -24.84 -5.71
N ASP A 131 -15.18 -24.10 -5.87
CA ASP A 131 -15.76 -23.34 -4.76
C ASP A 131 -16.16 -24.31 -3.62
N PRO A 132 -15.70 -24.08 -2.38
CA PRO A 132 -15.99 -24.97 -1.26
C PRO A 132 -17.50 -25.00 -0.98
N ALA A 133 -18.00 -26.18 -0.57
CA ALA A 133 -19.40 -26.33 -0.19
C ALA A 133 -19.73 -25.40 1.00
N PRO A 134 -20.94 -24.80 1.04
CA PRO A 134 -21.35 -23.95 2.15
C PRO A 134 -21.35 -24.72 3.47
N ILE A 135 -20.69 -24.15 4.47
CA ILE A 135 -20.68 -24.72 5.83
C ILE A 135 -22.09 -24.53 6.44
N PRO A 136 -22.69 -25.59 7.00
CA PRO A 136 -23.99 -25.43 7.66
C PRO A 136 -23.84 -24.55 8.90
N VAL A 137 -24.55 -23.41 8.90
CA VAL A 137 -24.60 -22.48 10.04
C VAL A 137 -25.63 -22.89 11.10
N THR A 138 -26.52 -23.81 10.74
CA THR A 138 -27.59 -24.33 11.58
C THR A 138 -27.62 -25.85 11.45
N TYR A 139 -28.13 -26.52 12.47
CA TYR A 139 -28.44 -27.93 12.39
C TYR A 139 -29.30 -28.22 11.13
N PRO A 140 -28.89 -29.16 10.27
CA PRO A 140 -29.61 -29.44 9.03
C PRO A 140 -30.95 -30.11 9.37
N VAL A 141 -32.04 -29.33 9.34
CA VAL A 141 -33.39 -29.84 9.53
C VAL A 141 -33.85 -30.49 8.22
N PRO A 142 -34.19 -31.80 8.22
CA PRO A 142 -34.76 -32.44 7.05
C PRO A 142 -36.06 -31.75 6.63
N THR A 143 -36.26 -31.50 5.34
CA THR A 143 -37.47 -30.85 4.79
C THR A 143 -38.67 -31.81 4.68
N GLY A 144 -38.53 -33.04 5.17
CA GLY A 144 -39.55 -34.08 5.07
C GLY A 144 -40.63 -33.99 6.18
N PRO A 145 -41.81 -34.57 5.94
CA PRO A 145 -42.83 -34.72 6.98
C PRO A 145 -42.30 -35.59 8.13
N ARG A 146 -42.77 -35.31 9.35
CA ARG A 146 -42.35 -36.06 10.54
C ARG A 146 -42.72 -37.53 10.37
N LYS A 147 -41.75 -38.41 10.59
CA LYS A 147 -41.98 -39.86 10.65
C LYS A 147 -42.29 -40.24 12.09
N GLN A 148 -43.40 -40.96 12.32
CA GLN A 148 -43.68 -41.56 13.63
C GLN A 148 -42.56 -42.58 13.93
N LEU A 149 -41.82 -42.36 15.01
CA LEU A 149 -40.76 -43.24 15.50
C LEU A 149 -41.35 -44.11 16.62
N THR A 150 -40.96 -45.39 16.69
CA THR A 150 -41.33 -46.30 17.79
C THR A 150 -40.06 -46.87 18.43
N GLY A 151 -40.10 -47.24 19.72
CA GLY A 151 -39.01 -47.98 20.38
C GLY A 151 -38.16 -47.19 21.40
N TYR A 152 -38.60 -46.00 21.80
CA TYR A 152 -38.01 -45.21 22.90
C TYR A 152 -39.08 -44.67 23.86
N ASP A 153 -40.26 -45.31 23.88
CA ASP A 153 -41.30 -44.99 24.84
C ASP A 153 -40.86 -45.49 26.23
N ASP A 154 -41.07 -44.66 27.26
CA ASP A 154 -40.72 -44.95 28.65
C ASP A 154 -41.72 -45.99 29.21
N GLU A 155 -41.35 -47.28 29.28
CA GLU A 155 -42.10 -48.29 30.05
C GLU A 155 -41.98 -48.08 31.57
#